data_AF-A0AAP0H6Y2-F1
#
_entry.id   AF-A0AAP0H6Y2-F1
#
_cell.length_a   1.000
_cell.length_b   1.000
_cell.length_c   1.000
_cell.angle_alpha   90.00
_cell.angle_beta   90.00
_cell.angle_gamma   90.00
#
_symmetry.space_group_name_H-M   'P 1'
#
loop_
_entity.id
_entity.type
_entity.pdbx_description
1 polymer ?
#
loop_
_entity_poly.entity_id
_entity_poly.type
_entity_poly.pdbx_seq_one_letter_code
_entity_poly.pdbx_strand_id
1 'polypeptide(L)'
;MAFAHFHGLQSLQITSRECIFNTRSFHTRNGTSNNRCYAIKACINKPDDSIHLESKLNSVLDSVKWDEKGLAVAIAQNVDSGAILMQGFANREALATTIASKKATFYSRSRSTLWTKGETSLNFINVHDIFLDCDRDSIIYLGKPDGPTCHTGAETCYYTSVFDSLNEPQVEKSKLALTTLYSLESTLAQRKEELLAPQQGKPSWTKRLLLDDKLLCSKIREEADELCRTLEENEDGSRTLSEMSDVLYHEMVLLTRRGLKFEDVLEVLRCRFTQSGIEEKNSRKTCPINTLILLQQNFENVQALTPDQAVAADGAAIAGSNIPASSGSRK
;
A
#
# COMPACT_ATOMS: atom_id res chain seq x y z
N MET A 1 -51.69 -31.96 2.84
CA MET A 1 -51.92 -30.85 1.88
C MET A 1 -51.03 -29.70 2.34
N ALA A 2 -50.03 -29.20 1.62
CA ALA A 2 -49.74 -29.22 0.19
C ALA A 2 -48.22 -29.33 -0.06
N PHE A 3 -47.87 -29.99 -1.16
CA PHE A 3 -46.54 -30.02 -1.80
C PHE A 3 -46.42 -28.82 -2.76
N ALA A 4 -45.23 -28.23 -2.85
CA ALA A 4 -44.75 -27.48 -4.03
C ALA A 4 -43.20 -27.50 -4.01
N HIS A 5 -42.58 -28.47 -4.68
CA HIS A 5 -41.92 -28.34 -5.99
C HIS A 5 -40.81 -27.26 -6.05
N PHE A 6 -39.59 -27.70 -5.72
CA PHE A 6 -38.36 -27.05 -6.16
C PHE A 6 -38.06 -27.48 -7.60
N HIS A 7 -38.02 -26.53 -8.53
CA HIS A 7 -37.50 -26.74 -9.89
C HIS A 7 -36.32 -25.80 -10.14
N GLY A 8 -35.19 -26.40 -10.54
CA GLY A 8 -34.33 -25.87 -11.60
C GLY A 8 -33.30 -24.81 -11.22
N LEU A 9 -32.16 -25.23 -10.65
CA LEU A 9 -30.90 -24.51 -10.85
C LEU A 9 -30.44 -24.80 -12.29
N GLN A 10 -30.66 -23.85 -13.20
CA GLN A 10 -29.95 -23.83 -14.48
C GLN A 10 -28.51 -23.38 -14.22
N SER A 11 -27.57 -24.28 -14.55
CA SER A 11 -26.16 -24.00 -14.67
C SER A 11 -25.92 -22.82 -15.62
N LEU A 12 -25.36 -21.73 -15.11
CA LEU A 12 -24.73 -20.68 -15.92
C LEU A 12 -23.48 -21.27 -16.58
N GLN A 13 -23.64 -21.84 -17.78
CA GLN A 13 -22.52 -22.10 -18.67
C GLN A 13 -22.04 -20.76 -19.24
N ILE A 14 -20.88 -20.30 -18.77
CA ILE A 14 -20.11 -19.26 -19.46
C ILE A 14 -19.59 -19.90 -20.76
N THR A 15 -20.26 -19.63 -21.87
CA THR A 15 -19.76 -19.97 -23.20
C THR A 15 -18.81 -18.86 -23.64
N SER A 16 -17.52 -19.17 -23.71
CA SER A 16 -16.53 -18.31 -24.37
C SER A 16 -16.79 -18.33 -25.87
N ARG A 17 -17.46 -17.29 -26.37
CA ARG A 17 -17.50 -16.99 -27.81
C ARG A 17 -16.13 -16.47 -28.23
N GLU A 18 -15.31 -17.33 -28.83
CA GLU A 18 -14.20 -16.87 -29.66
C GLU A 18 -14.71 -16.60 -31.08
N CYS A 19 -14.55 -15.36 -31.54
CA CYS A 19 -14.69 -14.97 -32.93
C CYS A 19 -13.55 -15.59 -33.75
N ILE A 20 -13.85 -16.64 -34.52
CA ILE A 20 -12.93 -17.17 -35.52
C ILE A 20 -13.03 -16.28 -36.78
N PHE A 21 -12.01 -15.45 -37.01
CA PHE A 21 -11.79 -14.85 -38.32
C PHE A 21 -11.27 -15.92 -39.28
N ASN A 22 -12.11 -16.26 -40.25
CA ASN A 22 -11.82 -17.19 -41.33
C ASN A 22 -10.93 -16.50 -42.38
N THR A 23 -9.70 -16.96 -42.57
CA THR A 23 -8.93 -16.66 -43.79
C THR A 23 -8.58 -17.96 -44.49
N ARG A 24 -9.30 -18.24 -45.58
CA ARG A 24 -8.88 -19.16 -46.63
C ARG A 24 -7.63 -18.60 -47.30
N SER A 25 -6.59 -19.41 -47.46
CA SER A 25 -5.78 -19.34 -48.68
C SER A 25 -5.10 -20.66 -49.01
N PHE A 26 -5.00 -20.87 -50.32
CA PHE A 26 -4.66 -22.08 -51.06
C PHE A 26 -3.17 -22.45 -50.96
N HIS A 27 -2.91 -23.75 -51.17
CA HIS A 27 -1.60 -24.30 -51.49
C HIS A 27 -0.92 -23.63 -52.68
N THR A 28 0.40 -23.41 -52.61
CA THR A 28 1.39 -23.91 -53.59
C THR A 28 2.82 -23.95 -53.01
N ARG A 29 3.68 -24.69 -53.71
CA ARG A 29 4.91 -25.41 -53.34
C ARG A 29 6.18 -24.58 -53.04
N ASN A 30 7.07 -25.30 -52.33
CA ASN A 30 8.54 -25.31 -52.38
C ASN A 30 9.33 -24.11 -51.83
N GLY A 31 10.14 -24.39 -50.81
CA GLY A 31 11.25 -23.53 -50.39
C GLY A 31 11.73 -23.89 -48.99
N THR A 32 12.89 -24.53 -48.91
CA THR A 32 13.65 -24.79 -47.70
C THR A 32 13.88 -23.52 -46.88
N SER A 33 13.40 -23.49 -45.63
CA SER A 33 13.93 -22.58 -44.61
C SER A 33 13.68 -23.15 -43.22
N ASN A 34 14.79 -23.23 -42.49
CA ASN A 34 14.94 -23.69 -41.12
C ASN A 34 14.23 -22.72 -40.17
N ASN A 35 13.06 -23.07 -39.63
CA ASN A 35 12.40 -22.30 -38.57
C ASN A 35 12.03 -23.22 -37.40
N ARG A 36 12.77 -23.05 -36.30
CA ARG A 36 12.39 -23.57 -34.98
C ARG A 36 11.08 -22.88 -34.56
N CYS A 37 9.95 -23.57 -34.75
CA CYS A 37 8.72 -23.22 -34.05
C CYS A 37 8.89 -23.52 -32.56
N TYR A 38 9.09 -22.48 -31.76
CA TYR A 38 8.84 -22.55 -30.33
C TYR A 38 7.33 -22.70 -30.16
N ALA A 39 6.87 -23.94 -30.01
CA ALA A 39 5.53 -24.21 -29.52
C ALA A 39 5.46 -23.69 -28.09
N ILE A 40 4.84 -22.52 -27.90
CA ILE A 40 4.40 -22.08 -26.57
C ILE A 40 3.32 -23.08 -26.16
N LYS A 41 3.74 -24.08 -25.39
CA LYS A 41 2.86 -25.01 -24.71
C LYS A 41 2.13 -24.19 -23.66
N ALA A 42 0.91 -23.74 -23.99
CA ALA A 42 0.00 -23.22 -22.99
C ALA A 42 -0.21 -24.34 -21.96
N CYS A 43 0.35 -24.17 -20.77
CA CYS A 43 0.12 -25.06 -19.65
C CYS A 43 -1.35 -24.96 -19.28
N ILE A 44 -2.16 -25.88 -19.79
CA ILE A 44 -3.45 -26.21 -19.22
C ILE A 44 -3.15 -26.63 -17.78
N ASN A 45 -3.53 -25.81 -16.80
CA ASN A 45 -3.44 -26.18 -15.39
C ASN A 45 -4.12 -27.54 -15.21
N LYS A 46 -3.45 -28.47 -14.53
CA LYS A 46 -3.98 -29.82 -14.31
C LYS A 46 -5.26 -29.70 -13.47
N PRO A 47 -6.35 -30.41 -13.84
CA PRO A 47 -7.62 -30.37 -13.11
C PRO A 47 -7.52 -30.79 -11.64
N ASP A 48 -6.46 -31.52 -11.28
CA ASP A 48 -6.17 -32.00 -9.92
C ASP A 48 -5.78 -30.85 -8.96
N ASP A 49 -5.02 -29.87 -9.44
CA ASP A 49 -4.55 -28.75 -8.61
C ASP A 49 -5.70 -27.79 -8.23
N SER A 50 -6.67 -27.58 -9.14
CA SER A 50 -7.86 -26.76 -8.88
C SER A 50 -8.79 -27.39 -7.86
N ILE A 51 -9.00 -28.71 -7.94
CA ILE A 51 -9.85 -29.45 -7.00
C ILE A 51 -9.23 -29.40 -5.60
N HIS A 52 -7.91 -29.55 -5.50
CA HIS A 52 -7.23 -29.47 -4.22
C HIS A 52 -7.32 -28.07 -3.58
N LEU A 53 -7.21 -27.01 -4.38
CA LEU A 53 -7.33 -25.63 -3.90
C LEU A 53 -8.74 -25.31 -3.42
N GLU A 54 -9.78 -25.72 -4.16
CA GLU A 54 -11.18 -25.56 -3.75
C GLU A 54 -11.48 -26.30 -2.44
N SER A 55 -10.96 -27.52 -2.29
CA SER A 55 -11.09 -28.30 -1.06
C SER A 55 -10.43 -27.60 0.14
N LYS A 56 -9.22 -27.05 -0.04
CA LYS A 56 -8.54 -26.26 1.01
C LYS A 56 -9.31 -25.00 1.36
N LEU A 57 -9.80 -24.27 0.36
CA LEU A 57 -10.60 -23.06 0.57
C LEU A 57 -11.85 -23.38 1.38
N ASN A 58 -12.61 -24.39 0.98
CA ASN A 58 -13.80 -24.81 1.72
C ASN A 58 -13.45 -25.23 3.15
N SER A 59 -12.37 -26.00 3.35
CA SER A 59 -11.92 -26.36 4.69
C SER A 59 -11.61 -25.15 5.56
N VAL A 60 -11.08 -24.06 5.02
CA VAL A 60 -10.83 -22.82 5.77
C VAL A 60 -12.16 -22.11 6.09
N LEU A 61 -13.02 -21.95 5.08
CA LEU A 61 -14.32 -21.27 5.21
C LEU A 61 -15.26 -21.97 6.21
N ASP A 62 -15.27 -23.31 6.20
CA ASP A 62 -16.10 -24.13 7.08
C ASP A 62 -15.56 -24.18 8.51
N SER A 63 -14.33 -23.72 8.70
CA SER A 63 -13.69 -23.65 10.01
C SER A 63 -14.00 -22.37 10.77
N VAL A 64 -14.58 -21.37 10.10
CA VAL A 64 -15.06 -20.14 10.71
C VAL A 64 -16.38 -20.42 11.42
N LYS A 65 -16.51 -19.91 12.64
CA LYS A 65 -17.72 -19.99 13.47
C LYS A 65 -18.63 -18.82 13.12
N TRP A 66 -19.55 -19.07 12.19
CA TRP A 66 -20.58 -18.12 11.80
C TRP A 66 -21.69 -18.05 12.86
N ASP A 67 -22.23 -16.86 13.10
CA ASP A 67 -23.39 -16.66 13.97
C ASP A 67 -24.68 -17.27 13.37
N GLU A 68 -25.79 -17.19 14.10
CA GLU A 68 -27.10 -17.72 13.65
C GLU A 68 -27.59 -17.10 12.32
N LYS A 69 -27.04 -15.96 11.92
CA LYS A 69 -27.35 -15.26 10.67
C LYS A 69 -26.32 -15.55 9.57
N GLY A 70 -25.37 -16.44 9.82
CA GLY A 70 -24.29 -16.77 8.88
C GLY A 70 -23.21 -15.70 8.79
N LEU A 71 -23.02 -14.89 9.84
CA LEU A 71 -22.09 -13.76 9.86
C LEU A 71 -20.99 -13.92 10.90
N ALA A 72 -19.82 -13.37 10.61
CA ALA A 72 -18.72 -13.16 11.54
C ALA A 72 -18.32 -11.68 11.53
N VAL A 73 -17.71 -11.20 12.62
CA VAL A 73 -17.13 -9.85 12.64
C VAL A 73 -15.87 -9.85 11.77
N ALA A 74 -15.71 -8.83 10.94
CA ALA A 74 -14.52 -8.63 10.12
C ALA A 74 -13.94 -7.23 10.41
N ILE A 75 -12.70 -7.20 10.87
CA ILE A 75 -11.97 -6.00 11.25
C ILE A 75 -10.91 -5.74 10.17
N ALA A 76 -10.95 -4.58 9.53
CA ALA A 76 -9.85 -4.14 8.66
C ALA A 76 -8.80 -3.42 9.49
N GLN A 77 -7.55 -3.87 9.41
CA GLN A 77 -6.40 -3.28 10.10
C GLN A 77 -5.34 -2.85 9.09
N ASN A 78 -4.78 -1.65 9.29
CA ASN A 78 -3.66 -1.17 8.50
C ASN A 78 -2.41 -2.00 8.83
N VAL A 79 -1.81 -2.62 7.81
CA VAL A 79 -0.60 -3.43 7.94
C VAL A 79 0.63 -2.64 8.40
N ASP A 80 0.64 -1.31 8.17
CA ASP A 80 1.79 -0.44 8.45
C ASP A 80 1.66 0.24 9.80
N SER A 81 0.49 0.82 10.07
CA SER A 81 0.28 1.58 11.30
C SER A 81 -0.26 0.76 12.46
N GLY A 82 -0.77 -0.45 12.18
CA GLY A 82 -1.52 -1.25 13.14
C GLY A 82 -2.88 -0.65 13.50
N ALA A 83 -3.26 0.49 12.91
CA ALA A 83 -4.52 1.15 13.19
C ALA A 83 -5.70 0.27 12.73
N ILE A 84 -6.72 0.16 13.57
CA ILE A 84 -7.98 -0.41 13.14
C ILE A 84 -8.66 0.61 12.22
N LEU A 85 -8.89 0.23 10.97
CA LEU A 85 -9.44 1.10 9.93
C LEU A 85 -10.96 1.16 10.03
N MET A 86 -11.61 0.00 10.10
CA MET A 86 -13.05 -0.12 10.21
C MET A 86 -13.45 -1.54 10.64
N GLN A 87 -14.70 -1.67 11.08
CA GLN A 87 -15.35 -2.95 11.31
C GLN A 87 -16.54 -3.12 10.36
N GLY A 88 -16.68 -4.32 9.81
CA GLY A 88 -17.83 -4.78 9.05
C GLY A 88 -18.19 -6.21 9.41
N PHE A 89 -19.21 -6.76 8.76
CA PHE A 89 -19.55 -8.18 8.88
C PHE A 89 -19.09 -8.90 7.63
N ALA A 90 -18.72 -10.15 7.75
CA ALA A 90 -18.48 -11.03 6.61
C ALA A 90 -19.39 -12.25 6.73
N ASN A 91 -19.94 -12.70 5.61
CA ASN A 91 -20.48 -14.04 5.49
C ASN A 91 -19.47 -14.92 4.74
N ARG A 92 -19.81 -16.20 4.54
CA ARG A 92 -18.95 -17.16 3.85
C ARG A 92 -18.52 -16.67 2.46
N GLU A 93 -19.43 -16.07 1.69
CA GLU A 93 -19.17 -15.55 0.35
C GLU A 93 -18.27 -14.30 0.37
N ALA A 94 -18.43 -13.41 1.35
CA ALA A 94 -17.57 -12.23 1.50
C ALA A 94 -16.12 -12.63 1.81
N LEU A 95 -15.92 -13.62 2.69
CA LEU A 95 -14.58 -14.13 2.99
C LEU A 95 -13.96 -14.81 1.76
N ALA A 96 -14.72 -15.66 1.05
CA ALA A 96 -14.25 -16.28 -0.19
C ALA A 96 -13.85 -15.23 -1.25
N THR A 97 -14.67 -14.18 -1.40
CA THR A 97 -14.41 -13.07 -2.34
C THR A 97 -13.16 -12.28 -1.93
N THR A 98 -12.96 -12.05 -0.62
CA THR A 98 -11.76 -11.39 -0.10
C THR A 98 -10.50 -12.21 -0.37
N ILE A 99 -10.54 -13.54 -0.14
CA ILE A 99 -9.42 -14.44 -0.41
C ILE A 99 -9.04 -14.41 -1.89
N ALA A 100 -10.03 -14.47 -2.79
CA ALA A 100 -9.82 -14.51 -4.23
C ALA A 100 -9.35 -13.17 -4.80
N SER A 101 -9.97 -12.06 -4.40
CA SER A 101 -9.70 -10.73 -4.95
C SER A 101 -8.53 -10.00 -4.29
N LYS A 102 -8.13 -10.44 -3.08
CA LYS A 102 -7.21 -9.72 -2.18
C LYS A 102 -7.68 -8.29 -1.85
N LYS A 103 -9.00 -8.06 -1.84
CA LYS A 103 -9.62 -6.79 -1.45
C LYS A 103 -10.65 -7.04 -0.36
N ALA A 104 -10.65 -6.19 0.67
CA ALA A 104 -11.56 -6.34 1.80
C ALA A 104 -13.02 -6.27 1.34
N THR A 105 -13.70 -7.42 1.39
CA THR A 105 -15.10 -7.58 1.01
C THR A 105 -15.92 -7.88 2.25
N PHE A 106 -17.00 -7.13 2.44
CA PHE A 106 -17.92 -7.25 3.56
C PHE A 106 -19.31 -7.66 3.09
N TYR A 107 -20.14 -8.09 4.03
CA TYR A 107 -21.56 -8.31 3.86
C TYR A 107 -22.35 -7.19 4.53
N SER A 108 -23.15 -6.47 3.74
CA SER A 108 -24.01 -5.40 4.25
C SER A 108 -25.30 -5.99 4.82
N ARG A 109 -25.45 -5.99 6.15
CA ARG A 109 -26.66 -6.50 6.83
C ARG A 109 -27.95 -5.79 6.41
N SER A 110 -27.87 -4.48 6.15
CA SER A 110 -29.03 -3.66 5.75
C SER A 110 -29.44 -3.88 4.29
N ARG A 111 -28.47 -4.07 3.39
CA ARG A 111 -28.73 -4.27 1.96
C ARG A 111 -28.86 -5.76 1.58
N SER A 112 -28.43 -6.66 2.46
CA SER A 112 -28.31 -8.09 2.19
C SER A 112 -27.49 -8.41 0.94
N THR A 113 -26.38 -7.69 0.75
CA THR A 113 -25.47 -7.85 -0.40
C THR A 113 -24.02 -7.87 0.04
N LEU A 114 -23.17 -8.46 -0.81
CA LEU A 114 -21.73 -8.24 -0.76
C LEU A 114 -21.39 -6.78 -1.10
N TRP A 115 -20.31 -6.28 -0.54
CA TRP A 115 -19.77 -4.96 -0.79
C TRP A 115 -18.25 -4.99 -0.61
N THR A 116 -17.50 -4.74 -1.68
CA THR A 116 -16.05 -4.57 -1.58
C THR A 116 -15.73 -3.12 -1.24
N LYS A 117 -14.99 -2.91 -0.15
CA LYS A 117 -14.58 -1.56 0.26
C LYS A 117 -13.79 -0.93 -0.88
N GLY A 118 -14.23 0.26 -1.33
CA GLY A 118 -13.58 1.00 -2.40
C GLY A 118 -14.28 0.91 -3.77
N GLU A 119 -15.27 0.05 -3.97
CA GLU A 119 -15.96 -0.08 -5.27
C GLU A 119 -16.50 1.23 -5.85
N THR A 120 -16.94 2.15 -4.98
CA THR A 120 -17.46 3.47 -5.39
C THR A 120 -16.44 4.59 -5.23
N SER A 121 -15.61 4.54 -4.17
CA SER A 121 -14.68 5.63 -3.81
C SER A 121 -13.28 5.46 -4.38
N LEU A 122 -12.96 4.29 -4.93
CA LEU A 122 -11.60 3.83 -5.28
C LEU A 122 -10.63 3.70 -4.10
N ASN A 123 -11.06 4.02 -2.87
CA ASN A 123 -10.30 3.79 -1.64
C ASN A 123 -10.44 2.32 -1.20
N PHE A 124 -9.77 1.40 -1.91
CA PHE A 124 -9.73 -0.02 -1.56
C PHE A 124 -8.89 -0.27 -0.32
N ILE A 125 -9.07 -1.46 0.26
CA ILE A 125 -8.15 -2.01 1.26
C ILE A 125 -7.58 -3.31 0.66
N ASN A 126 -6.32 -3.26 0.27
CA ASN A 126 -5.61 -4.38 -0.34
C ASN A 126 -5.12 -5.32 0.76
N VAL A 127 -5.71 -6.51 0.81
CA VAL A 127 -5.51 -7.49 1.88
C VAL A 127 -4.20 -8.24 1.64
N HIS A 128 -3.27 -8.08 2.57
CA HIS A 128 -2.01 -8.82 2.62
C HIS A 128 -2.22 -10.20 3.25
N ASP A 129 -2.94 -10.25 4.37
CA ASP A 129 -3.20 -11.48 5.11
C ASP A 129 -4.56 -11.47 5.82
N ILE A 130 -5.04 -12.65 6.19
CA ILE A 130 -6.30 -12.84 6.88
C ILE A 130 -6.07 -13.72 8.11
N PHE A 131 -6.44 -13.21 9.28
CA PHE A 131 -6.35 -13.96 10.53
C PHE A 131 -7.74 -14.28 11.07
N LEU A 132 -7.87 -15.46 11.65
CA LEU A 132 -9.00 -15.84 12.50
C LEU A 132 -8.55 -15.74 13.96
N ASP A 133 -9.45 -15.34 14.84
CA ASP A 133 -9.20 -15.43 16.28
C ASP A 133 -9.26 -16.88 16.81
N CYS A 134 -9.06 -17.06 18.12
CA CYS A 134 -8.82 -18.38 18.70
C CYS A 134 -10.05 -19.30 18.68
N ASP A 135 -11.26 -18.75 18.79
CA ASP A 135 -12.54 -19.46 18.67
C ASP A 135 -13.24 -19.23 17.32
N ARG A 136 -12.57 -18.52 16.41
CA ARG A 136 -12.85 -18.40 14.98
C ARG A 136 -14.15 -17.71 14.64
N ASP A 137 -14.66 -16.83 15.50
CA ASP A 137 -15.85 -16.01 15.22
C ASP A 137 -15.53 -14.53 14.89
N SER A 138 -14.24 -14.18 14.86
CA SER A 138 -13.74 -12.89 14.39
C SER A 138 -12.62 -13.04 13.37
N ILE A 139 -12.63 -12.13 12.38
CA ILE A 139 -11.72 -12.12 11.25
C ILE A 139 -10.97 -10.78 11.24
N ILE A 140 -9.64 -10.82 11.06
CA ILE A 140 -8.83 -9.64 10.73
C ILE A 140 -8.46 -9.69 9.25
N TYR A 141 -8.82 -8.64 8.52
CA TYR A 141 -8.26 -8.32 7.21
C TYR A 141 -7.08 -7.37 7.41
N LEU A 142 -5.86 -7.91 7.40
CA LEU A 142 -4.64 -7.12 7.51
C LEU A 142 -4.28 -6.60 6.10
N GLY A 143 -4.37 -5.29 5.89
CA GLY A 143 -4.26 -4.71 4.55
C GLY A 143 -3.71 -3.29 4.47
N LYS A 144 -3.36 -2.86 3.27
CA LYS A 144 -2.93 -1.48 2.94
C LYS A 144 -4.09 -0.72 2.29
N PRO A 145 -4.55 0.41 2.85
CA PRO A 145 -5.58 1.23 2.23
C PRO A 145 -5.01 2.08 1.08
N ASP A 146 -5.78 2.25 -0.02
CA ASP A 146 -5.42 3.10 -1.17
C ASP A 146 -5.76 4.59 -0.97
N GLY A 147 -6.40 4.93 0.15
CA GLY A 147 -6.86 6.27 0.49
C GLY A 147 -7.60 6.27 1.82
N PRO A 148 -8.28 7.37 2.20
CA PRO A 148 -8.99 7.42 3.47
C PRO A 148 -10.08 6.33 3.53
N THR A 149 -10.07 5.57 4.62
CA THR A 149 -11.04 4.48 4.80
C THR A 149 -12.43 5.06 5.06
N CYS A 150 -12.52 6.11 5.87
CA CYS A 150 -13.78 6.70 6.26
C CYS A 150 -14.34 7.63 5.17
N HIS A 151 -15.66 7.67 5.03
CA HIS A 151 -16.35 8.56 4.11
C HIS A 151 -16.21 10.05 4.49
N THR A 152 -15.78 10.36 5.71
CA THR A 152 -15.48 11.72 6.17
C THR A 152 -14.14 12.24 5.64
N GLY A 153 -13.34 11.39 5.00
CA GLY A 153 -11.95 11.70 4.64
C GLY A 153 -10.93 11.30 5.71
N ALA A 154 -11.36 10.78 6.87
CA ALA A 154 -10.45 10.26 7.88
C ALA A 154 -9.85 8.90 7.49
N GLU A 155 -8.63 8.63 7.94
CA GLU A 155 -7.92 7.37 7.68
C GLU A 155 -8.62 6.16 8.29
N THR A 156 -9.21 6.34 9.47
CA THR A 156 -9.95 5.34 10.24
C THR A 156 -11.36 5.84 10.55
N CYS A 157 -12.30 4.91 10.77
CA CYS A 157 -13.61 5.22 11.34
C CYS A 157 -13.55 5.52 12.86
N TYR A 158 -12.43 5.23 13.54
CA TYR A 158 -12.25 5.36 14.99
C TYR A 158 -11.51 6.66 15.34
N TYR A 159 -12.20 7.79 15.20
CA TYR A 159 -11.64 9.14 15.39
C TYR A 159 -12.24 9.94 16.56
N THR A 160 -13.12 9.31 17.35
CA THR A 160 -13.79 9.91 18.50
C THR A 160 -13.41 9.17 19.78
N SER A 161 -12.74 9.86 20.71
CA SER A 161 -12.35 9.32 22.02
C SER A 161 -13.48 9.48 23.04
N VAL A 162 -13.89 8.38 23.67
CA VAL A 162 -14.92 8.40 24.72
C VAL A 162 -14.46 9.24 25.92
N PHE A 163 -13.20 9.11 26.34
CA PHE A 163 -12.69 9.87 27.49
C PHE A 163 -12.56 11.37 27.21
N ASP A 164 -12.29 11.77 25.97
CA ASP A 164 -12.19 13.17 25.60
C ASP A 164 -13.60 13.80 25.64
N SER A 165 -14.61 13.08 25.13
CA SER A 165 -16.02 13.49 25.21
C SER A 165 -16.55 13.63 26.65
N LEU A 166 -15.96 12.92 27.61
CA LEU A 166 -16.34 13.02 29.03
C LEU A 166 -15.64 14.17 29.76
N ASN A 167 -14.45 14.58 29.32
CA ASN A 167 -13.60 15.53 30.05
C ASN A 167 -13.66 16.96 29.50
N GLU A 168 -14.02 17.18 28.23
CA GLU A 168 -14.13 18.53 27.64
C GLU A 168 -15.29 18.66 26.64
N PRO A 169 -16.29 19.53 26.89
CA PRO A 169 -17.35 19.80 25.92
C PRO A 169 -16.97 20.75 24.76
N GLN A 170 -15.74 21.29 24.70
CA GLN A 170 -15.50 22.54 23.94
C GLN A 170 -14.35 22.55 22.92
N VAL A 171 -13.72 21.42 22.60
CA VAL A 171 -12.86 21.37 21.40
C VAL A 171 -13.03 20.02 20.71
N GLU A 172 -13.69 20.02 19.54
CA GLU A 172 -13.68 18.89 18.60
C GLU A 172 -12.27 18.71 18.04
N LYS A 173 -11.37 18.12 18.83
CA LYS A 173 -10.13 17.55 18.30
C LYS A 173 -10.39 16.09 17.98
N SER A 174 -10.47 15.79 16.68
CA SER A 174 -10.42 14.42 16.19
C SER A 174 -9.13 13.76 16.69
N LYS A 175 -9.27 12.70 17.49
CA LYS A 175 -8.15 11.90 17.98
C LYS A 175 -8.26 10.53 17.36
N LEU A 176 -7.43 10.29 16.35
CA LEU A 176 -7.36 9.00 15.68
C LEU A 176 -6.82 7.93 16.64
N ALA A 177 -7.39 6.73 16.59
CA ALA A 177 -6.89 5.56 17.31
C ALA A 177 -5.59 5.00 16.67
N LEU A 178 -4.52 5.81 16.67
CA LEU A 178 -3.22 5.49 16.10
C LEU A 178 -2.26 4.90 17.16
N THR A 179 -1.25 4.19 16.68
CA THR A 179 -0.11 3.75 17.50
C THR A 179 0.82 4.91 17.85
N THR A 180 1.73 4.72 18.80
CA THR A 180 2.61 5.78 19.34
C THR A 180 3.42 6.48 18.25
N LEU A 181 4.03 5.74 17.32
CA LEU A 181 4.84 6.33 16.25
C LEU A 181 4.01 7.18 15.28
N TYR A 182 2.82 6.71 14.88
CA TYR A 182 1.95 7.47 13.98
C TYR A 182 1.29 8.68 14.68
N SER A 183 1.08 8.59 15.99
CA SER A 183 0.70 9.75 16.81
C SER A 183 1.82 10.80 16.86
N LEU A 184 3.08 10.36 16.94
CA LEU A 184 4.24 11.24 16.85
C LEU A 184 4.32 11.89 15.47
N GLU A 185 4.19 11.13 14.37
CA GLU A 185 4.15 11.66 13.01
C GLU A 185 3.08 12.74 12.84
N SER A 186 1.85 12.47 13.30
CA SER A 186 0.75 13.45 13.28
C SER A 186 1.11 14.74 14.04
N THR A 187 1.75 14.60 15.20
CA THR A 187 2.23 15.74 15.99
C THR A 187 3.31 16.54 15.25
N LEU A 188 4.26 15.87 14.61
CA LEU A 188 5.33 16.51 13.84
C LEU A 188 4.78 17.24 12.61
N ALA A 189 3.81 16.65 11.91
CA ALA A 189 3.10 17.28 10.80
C ALA A 189 2.40 18.57 11.24
N GLN A 190 1.66 18.53 12.36
CA GLN A 190 1.04 19.72 12.94
C GLN A 190 2.09 20.80 13.26
N ARG A 191 3.22 20.44 13.88
CA ARG A 191 4.30 21.39 14.20
C ARG A 191 4.96 21.98 12.96
N LYS A 192 5.00 21.26 11.85
CA LYS A 192 5.46 21.75 10.55
C LYS A 192 4.49 22.77 9.97
N GLU A 193 3.18 22.52 10.03
CA GLU A 193 2.16 23.47 9.58
C GLU A 193 2.20 24.78 10.39
N GLU A 194 2.40 24.69 11.71
CA GLU A 194 2.57 25.84 12.60
C GLU A 194 3.80 26.72 12.28
N LEU A 195 4.72 26.29 11.40
CA LEU A 195 5.80 27.14 10.90
C LEU A 195 5.29 28.24 9.96
N LEU A 196 4.16 28.00 9.28
CA LEU A 196 3.53 28.94 8.36
C LEU A 196 2.81 30.08 9.08
N ALA A 197 2.43 29.87 10.35
CA ALA A 197 1.82 30.89 11.17
C ALA A 197 2.87 31.91 11.67
N PRO A 198 2.49 33.19 11.84
CA PRO A 198 3.37 34.21 12.44
C PRO A 198 3.89 33.73 13.80
N GLN A 199 5.21 33.61 13.94
CA GLN A 199 5.79 33.15 15.20
C GLN A 199 5.67 34.25 16.26
N GLN A 200 4.97 33.93 17.35
CA GLN A 200 5.00 34.71 18.58
C GLN A 200 5.89 33.99 19.59
N GLY A 201 6.99 34.62 20.01
CA GLY A 201 7.91 34.08 21.02
C GLY A 201 8.98 33.12 20.47
N LYS A 202 9.61 32.36 21.39
CA LYS A 202 10.70 31.43 21.04
C LYS A 202 10.14 30.18 20.35
N PRO A 203 10.74 29.71 19.24
CA PRO A 203 10.29 28.50 18.56
C PRO A 203 10.45 27.28 19.47
N SER A 204 9.52 26.34 19.38
CA SER A 204 9.62 25.05 20.06
C SER A 204 10.84 24.25 19.58
N TRP A 205 11.29 23.26 20.36
CA TRP A 205 12.42 22.41 20.00
C TRP A 205 12.29 21.81 18.60
N THR A 206 11.13 21.21 18.30
CA THR A 206 10.81 20.66 16.97
C THR A 206 10.89 21.71 15.88
N LYS A 207 10.36 22.93 16.11
CA LYS A 207 10.42 24.02 15.13
C LYS A 207 11.87 24.41 14.83
N ARG A 208 12.75 24.45 15.84
CA ARG A 208 14.18 24.72 15.64
C ARG A 208 14.84 23.65 14.76
N LEU A 209 14.57 22.37 15.04
CA LEU A 209 15.07 21.26 14.23
C LEU A 209 14.57 21.31 12.78
N LEU A 210 13.29 21.65 12.57
CA LEU A 210 12.70 21.78 11.24
C LEU A 210 13.25 22.98 10.44
N LEU A 211 13.82 23.98 11.10
CA LEU A 211 14.37 25.19 10.46
C LEU A 211 15.88 25.11 10.19
N ASP A 212 16.60 24.21 10.87
CA ASP A 212 18.06 24.12 10.79
C ASP A 212 18.50 22.67 10.48
N ASP A 213 18.78 22.44 9.21
CA ASP A 213 19.21 21.12 8.70
C ASP A 213 20.55 20.67 9.33
N LYS A 214 21.44 21.61 9.68
CA LYS A 214 22.74 21.29 10.30
C LYS A 214 22.53 20.83 11.74
N LEU A 215 21.70 21.55 12.49
CA LEU A 215 21.34 21.18 13.86
C LEU A 215 20.68 19.80 13.89
N LEU A 216 19.70 19.56 13.01
CA LEU A 216 19.02 18.27 12.91
C LEU A 216 19.99 17.12 12.60
N CYS A 217 20.84 17.28 11.58
CA CYS A 217 21.84 16.26 11.24
C CYS A 217 22.87 16.05 12.35
N SER A 218 23.21 17.09 13.12
CA SER A 218 24.10 16.98 14.27
C SER A 218 23.46 16.15 15.37
N LYS A 219 22.20 16.45 15.72
CA LYS A 219 21.45 15.69 16.75
C LYS A 219 21.30 14.23 16.37
N ILE A 220 20.92 13.90 15.13
CA ILE A 220 20.80 12.49 14.68
C ILE A 220 22.11 11.73 14.90
N ARG A 221 23.26 12.33 14.57
CA ARG A 221 24.57 11.69 14.75
C ARG A 221 24.95 11.53 16.22
N GLU A 222 24.64 12.53 17.03
CA GLU A 222 24.87 12.52 18.48
C GLU A 222 24.05 11.40 19.13
N GLU A 223 22.73 11.34 18.91
CA GLU A 223 21.91 10.31 19.57
C GLU A 223 22.25 8.89 19.08
N ALA A 224 22.66 8.74 17.80
CA ALA A 224 23.11 7.45 17.28
C ALA A 224 24.43 6.99 17.93
N ASP A 225 25.33 7.93 18.24
CA ASP A 225 26.57 7.66 18.97
C ASP A 225 26.27 7.35 20.43
N GLU A 226 25.42 8.14 21.10
CA GLU A 226 24.99 7.91 22.48
C GLU A 226 24.33 6.54 22.63
N LEU A 227 23.46 6.13 21.70
CA LEU A 227 22.87 4.80 21.66
C LEU A 227 23.93 3.68 21.57
N CYS A 228 24.98 3.87 20.76
CA CYS A 228 26.06 2.89 20.68
C CYS A 228 26.85 2.82 22.00
N ARG A 229 27.11 4.00 22.60
CA ARG A 229 27.84 4.12 23.85
C ARG A 229 27.12 3.47 25.03
N THR A 230 25.78 3.44 25.05
CA THR A 230 25.07 2.72 26.11
C THR A 230 25.47 1.24 26.19
N LEU A 231 25.75 0.63 25.03
CA LEU A 231 26.25 -0.74 24.96
C LEU A 231 27.75 -0.84 25.31
N GLU A 232 28.57 0.06 24.77
CA GLU A 232 30.04 0.05 24.98
C GLU A 232 30.44 0.32 26.43
N GLU A 233 29.71 1.20 27.10
CA GLU A 233 29.94 1.62 28.48
C GLU A 233 29.14 0.76 29.48
N ASN A 234 28.40 -0.25 29.00
CA ASN A 234 27.56 -1.15 29.79
C ASN A 234 26.59 -0.37 30.71
N GLU A 235 25.93 0.63 30.13
CA GLU A 235 24.86 1.39 30.77
C GLU A 235 23.58 0.55 30.91
N ASP A 236 22.64 1.03 31.72
CA ASP A 236 21.40 0.31 31.96
C ASP A 236 20.41 0.39 30.78
N GLY A 237 19.40 -0.48 30.83
CA GLY A 237 18.37 -0.56 29.81
C GLY A 237 17.51 0.70 29.69
N SER A 238 17.33 1.47 30.77
CA SER A 238 16.58 2.73 30.73
C SER A 238 17.30 3.77 29.88
N ARG A 239 18.62 3.88 30.02
CA ARG A 239 19.43 4.79 29.21
C ARG A 239 19.41 4.37 27.74
N THR A 240 19.59 3.07 27.45
CA THR A 240 19.47 2.53 26.09
C THR A 240 18.11 2.83 25.44
N LEU A 241 17.01 2.67 26.18
CA LEU A 241 15.67 2.98 25.69
C LEU A 241 15.48 4.48 25.44
N SER A 242 16.08 5.35 26.26
CA SER A 242 16.06 6.80 26.06
C SER A 242 16.76 7.18 24.77
N GLU A 243 17.99 6.71 24.56
CA GLU A 243 18.78 7.06 23.35
C GLU A 243 18.14 6.52 22.08
N MET A 244 17.61 5.28 22.13
CA MET A 244 16.85 4.73 21.01
C MET A 244 15.61 5.58 20.67
N SER A 245 14.93 6.11 21.70
CA SER A 245 13.76 6.98 21.51
C SER A 245 14.16 8.30 20.87
N ASP A 246 15.30 8.88 21.28
CA ASP A 246 15.80 10.14 20.72
C ASP A 246 16.29 9.97 19.28
N VAL A 247 16.94 8.85 18.93
CA VAL A 247 17.26 8.50 17.54
C VAL A 247 15.99 8.47 16.70
N LEU A 248 14.99 7.68 17.10
CA LEU A 248 13.73 7.56 16.37
C LEU A 248 13.02 8.91 16.22
N TYR A 249 12.98 9.72 17.29
CA TYR A 249 12.37 11.04 17.25
C TYR A 249 13.03 11.94 16.19
N HIS A 250 14.35 12.07 16.21
CA HIS A 250 15.05 12.96 15.29
C HIS A 250 15.00 12.46 13.83
N GLU A 251 15.02 11.14 13.60
CA GLU A 251 14.79 10.56 12.28
C GLU A 251 13.39 10.86 11.75
N MET A 252 12.35 10.78 12.59
CA MET A 252 10.99 11.16 12.20
C MET A 252 10.84 12.66 11.89
N VAL A 253 11.58 13.52 12.60
CA VAL A 253 11.66 14.96 12.26
C VAL A 253 12.30 15.14 10.88
N LEU A 254 13.33 14.37 10.55
CA LEU A 254 13.96 14.39 9.22
C LEU A 254 12.99 13.95 8.11
N LEU A 255 12.23 12.88 8.31
CA LEU A 255 11.18 12.46 7.36
C LEU A 255 10.16 13.57 7.14
N THR A 256 9.63 14.12 8.25
CA THR A 256 8.66 15.23 8.23
C THR A 256 9.21 16.43 7.47
N ARG A 257 10.47 16.81 7.72
CA ARG A 257 11.17 17.91 7.04
C ARG A 257 11.27 17.67 5.52
N ARG A 258 11.56 16.43 5.12
CA ARG A 258 11.66 15.98 3.72
C ARG A 258 10.32 15.75 3.04
N GLY A 259 9.21 15.77 3.79
CA GLY A 259 7.88 15.46 3.25
C GLY A 259 7.69 13.96 2.98
N LEU A 260 8.46 13.12 3.64
CA LEU A 260 8.32 11.66 3.61
C LEU A 260 7.55 11.22 4.85
N LYS A 261 6.86 10.09 4.73
CA LYS A 261 6.14 9.47 5.84
C LYS A 261 6.87 8.24 6.37
N PHE A 262 6.57 7.86 7.60
CA PHE A 262 7.12 6.64 8.20
C PHE A 262 6.65 5.38 7.47
N GLU A 263 5.45 5.40 6.87
CA GLU A 263 4.96 4.31 6.01
C GLU A 263 5.90 4.02 4.83
N ASP A 264 6.55 5.05 4.26
CA ASP A 264 7.53 4.89 3.17
C ASP A 264 8.75 4.06 3.64
N VAL A 265 9.19 4.29 4.89
CA VAL A 265 10.30 3.53 5.49
C VAL A 265 9.90 2.08 5.72
N LEU A 266 8.70 1.84 6.24
CA LEU A 266 8.20 0.49 6.48
C LEU A 266 8.01 -0.28 5.17
N GLU A 267 7.58 0.38 4.10
CA GLU A 267 7.48 -0.22 2.77
C GLU A 267 8.85 -0.68 2.26
N VAL A 268 9.87 0.18 2.39
CA VAL A 268 11.25 -0.18 2.06
C VAL A 268 11.73 -1.37 2.90
N LEU A 269 11.43 -1.41 4.20
CA LEU A 269 11.81 -2.53 5.08
C LEU A 269 11.11 -3.83 4.69
N ARG A 270 9.81 -3.80 4.37
CA ARG A 270 9.06 -4.99 3.94
C ARG A 270 9.62 -5.60 2.66
N CYS A 271 10.05 -4.78 1.71
CA CYS A 271 10.72 -5.27 0.50
C CYS A 271 12.00 -6.07 0.80
N ARG A 272 12.60 -5.90 1.99
CA ARG A 272 13.81 -6.60 2.41
C ARG A 272 13.54 -7.88 3.19
N PHE A 273 12.35 -8.09 3.76
CA PHE A 273 12.09 -9.26 4.60
C PHE A 273 12.18 -10.60 3.87
N THR A 274 11.97 -10.62 2.55
CA THR A 274 12.06 -11.83 1.72
C THR A 274 13.42 -12.03 1.05
N GLN A 275 14.40 -11.14 1.31
CA GLN A 275 15.76 -11.24 0.80
C GLN A 275 16.76 -11.29 1.96
N SER A 276 17.78 -12.14 1.87
CA SER A 276 18.87 -12.07 2.84
C SER A 276 19.60 -10.72 2.72
N GLY A 277 20.18 -10.21 3.81
CA GLY A 277 20.90 -8.92 3.80
C GLY A 277 22.07 -8.87 2.81
N ILE A 278 22.60 -10.02 2.39
CA ILE A 278 23.64 -10.15 1.37
C ILE A 278 23.05 -10.01 -0.05
N GLU A 279 21.91 -10.65 -0.31
CA GLU A 279 21.19 -10.55 -1.60
C GLU A 279 20.67 -9.13 -1.84
N GLU A 280 20.13 -8.48 -0.79
CA GLU A 280 19.67 -7.10 -0.83
C GLU A 280 20.82 -6.12 -1.14
N LYS A 281 21.97 -6.28 -0.48
CA LYS A 281 23.14 -5.44 -0.72
C LYS A 281 23.70 -5.62 -2.15
N ASN A 282 23.62 -6.82 -2.70
CA ASN A 282 24.05 -7.12 -4.06
C ASN A 282 23.09 -6.53 -5.11
N SER A 283 21.78 -6.54 -4.86
CA SER A 283 20.78 -5.98 -5.78
C SER A 283 20.86 -4.44 -5.88
N ARG A 284 21.35 -3.75 -4.84
CA ARG A 284 21.63 -2.30 -4.88
C ARG A 284 22.69 -1.89 -5.90
N LYS A 285 23.63 -2.77 -6.27
CA LYS A 285 24.61 -2.48 -7.34
C LYS A 285 23.99 -2.49 -8.74
N THR A 286 22.76 -2.99 -8.87
CA THR A 286 22.04 -3.16 -10.15
C THR A 286 20.68 -2.45 -10.18
N CYS A 287 20.23 -1.84 -9.08
CA CYS A 287 18.93 -1.19 -9.02
C CYS A 287 19.08 0.31 -9.33
N PRO A 288 18.49 0.83 -10.44
CA PRO A 288 18.33 2.25 -10.61
C PRO A 288 17.24 2.71 -9.64
N ILE A 289 17.63 3.14 -8.44
CA ILE A 289 16.78 3.94 -7.55
C ILE A 289 16.59 5.29 -8.25
N ASN A 290 15.70 5.31 -9.24
CA ASN A 290 15.25 6.53 -9.89
C ASN A 290 13.84 6.39 -10.49
N THR A 291 13.26 5.19 -10.59
CA THR A 291 11.99 5.03 -11.31
C THR A 291 10.76 5.55 -10.54
N LEU A 292 10.74 5.51 -9.20
CA LEU A 292 9.57 6.00 -8.43
C LEU A 292 9.62 7.51 -8.13
N ILE A 293 10.81 8.08 -7.91
CA ILE A 293 10.96 9.53 -7.65
C ILE A 293 10.86 10.34 -8.94
N LEU A 294 11.32 9.82 -10.09
CA LEU A 294 11.18 10.51 -11.38
C LEU A 294 9.75 10.52 -11.92
N LEU A 295 8.91 9.53 -11.58
CA LEU A 295 7.51 9.51 -12.04
C LEU A 295 6.66 10.59 -11.37
N GLN A 296 6.96 10.94 -10.11
CA GLN A 296 6.26 12.00 -9.39
C GLN A 296 6.72 13.40 -9.84
N GLN A 297 8.02 13.59 -10.09
CA GLN A 297 8.57 14.86 -10.60
C GLN A 297 8.17 15.15 -12.05
N ASN A 298 7.96 14.13 -12.88
CA ASN A 298 7.47 14.30 -14.26
C ASN A 298 5.97 14.64 -14.32
N PHE A 299 5.18 14.27 -13.31
CA PHE A 299 3.75 14.61 -13.27
C PHE A 299 3.50 16.09 -12.91
N GLU A 300 4.32 16.66 -12.01
CA GLU A 300 4.21 18.08 -11.64
C GLU A 300 4.66 19.03 -12.77
N ASN A 301 5.64 18.62 -13.59
CA ASN A 301 6.10 19.42 -14.74
C ASN A 301 5.10 19.47 -15.91
N VAL A 302 4.22 18.48 -16.05
CA VAL A 302 3.20 18.45 -17.12
C VAL A 302 1.97 19.29 -16.76
N GLN A 303 1.71 19.53 -15.47
CA GLN A 303 0.62 20.40 -15.02
C GLN A 303 0.99 21.89 -14.97
N ALA A 304 2.27 22.24 -15.15
CA ALA A 304 2.76 23.63 -15.12
C ALA A 304 2.85 24.31 -16.50
N LEU A 305 2.52 23.60 -17.59
CA LEU A 305 2.55 24.16 -18.96
C LEU A 305 1.21 24.80 -19.30
N THR A 306 1.24 26.07 -19.73
CA THR A 306 0.07 26.73 -20.32
C THR A 306 -0.20 26.17 -21.72
N PRO A 307 -1.45 26.26 -22.23
CA PRO A 307 -1.86 25.66 -23.51
C PRO A 307 -0.98 26.05 -24.71
N ASP A 308 -0.34 27.22 -24.67
CA ASP A 308 0.52 27.72 -25.75
C ASP A 308 1.91 27.06 -25.81
N GLN A 309 2.38 26.40 -24.75
CA GLN A 309 3.70 25.76 -24.72
C GLN A 309 3.71 24.30 -25.20
N ALA A 310 2.56 23.63 -25.20
CA ALA A 310 2.44 22.24 -25.67
C ALA A 310 2.56 22.11 -27.21
N VAL A 311 2.24 23.16 -27.96
CA VAL A 311 2.23 23.14 -29.44
C VAL A 311 3.65 23.28 -30.04
N ALA A 312 4.61 23.82 -29.28
CA ALA A 312 5.98 24.02 -29.77
C ALA A 312 6.86 22.76 -29.73
N ALA A 313 6.47 21.73 -28.96
CA ALA A 313 7.30 20.53 -28.76
C ALA A 313 7.14 19.47 -29.87
N ASP A 314 6.02 19.47 -30.61
CA ASP A 314 5.74 18.49 -31.68
C ASP A 314 6.33 18.87 -33.05
N GLY A 315 6.89 20.08 -33.20
CA GLY A 315 7.37 20.60 -34.49
C GLY A 315 8.86 20.38 -34.80
N ALA A 316 9.67 19.91 -33.86
CA ALA A 316 11.14 19.94 -33.99
C ALA A 316 11.79 18.57 -34.29
N ALA A 317 11.03 17.56 -34.69
CA ALA A 317 11.53 16.20 -34.88
C ALA A 317 11.59 15.73 -36.35
N ILE A 318 11.69 16.61 -37.35
CA ILE A 318 11.96 16.18 -38.74
C ILE A 318 12.77 17.25 -39.50
N ALA A 319 14.10 17.27 -39.36
CA ALA A 319 15.02 17.76 -40.40
C ALA A 319 16.50 17.42 -40.11
N GLY A 320 17.11 16.66 -41.02
CA GLY A 320 18.42 17.03 -41.56
C GLY A 320 19.69 16.62 -40.81
N SER A 321 20.17 15.42 -41.13
CA SER A 321 21.57 15.00 -41.10
C SER A 321 22.57 16.05 -41.63
N ASN A 322 23.68 16.28 -40.91
CA ASN A 322 24.99 16.55 -41.51
C ASN A 322 26.14 16.35 -40.50
N ILE A 323 26.98 15.35 -40.79
CA ILE A 323 28.31 15.15 -40.22
C ILE A 323 29.27 16.07 -40.97
N PRO A 324 30.25 16.72 -40.30
CA PRO A 324 31.59 16.70 -40.85
C PRO A 324 32.67 16.35 -39.83
N ALA A 325 33.80 15.95 -40.42
CA ALA A 325 34.89 15.21 -39.84
C ALA A 325 35.93 16.08 -39.10
N SER A 326 36.86 15.36 -38.48
CA SER A 326 38.03 15.74 -37.70
C SER A 326 39.01 16.74 -38.33
N SER A 327 39.56 17.61 -37.48
CA SER A 327 40.97 18.05 -37.43
C SER A 327 41.17 18.70 -36.04
N GLY A 328 41.97 18.19 -35.11
CA GLY A 328 43.42 18.06 -35.22
C GLY A 328 44.10 19.42 -34.98
N SER A 329 44.41 19.77 -33.73
CA SER A 329 45.66 20.50 -33.43
C SER A 329 45.98 20.57 -31.93
N ARG A 330 47.26 20.30 -31.64
CA ARG A 330 47.95 20.52 -30.37
C ARG A 330 48.04 22.01 -30.05
N LYS A 331 47.83 22.38 -28.79
CA LYS A 331 48.78 23.05 -27.90
C LYS A 331 48.24 23.06 -26.49
#